data_AF-A0A1F4AS69-F1
#
_entry.id   AF-A0A1F4AS69-F1
#
_cell.length_a   1.000
_cell.length_b   1.000
_cell.length_c   1.000
_cell.angle_alpha   90.00
_cell.angle_beta   90.00
_cell.angle_gamma   90.00
#
_symmetry.space_group_name_H-M   'P 1'
#
loop_
_entity.id
_entity.type
_entity.pdbx_description
1 polymer ?
#
loop_
_entity_poly.entity_id
_entity_poly.type
_entity_poly.pdbx_seq_one_letter_code
_entity_poly.pdbx_strand_id
1 'polypeptide(L)'
;MAAMAGREERALAVVERFLPWSAGAGILPLPGLDMALIIGVQLRMLAELAEIYGVPFKEQAAKSVAATLMATLVQITLAGGIAFALRFAPVLGYLFGIAVLPAVAAAGTFALGKVFITHFEAGGTFLEFDPQKVRDHFRAEFEKARKGSNGRTRA
;
A
#
# COMPACT_ATOMS: atom_id res chain seq x y z
N MET A 1 27.10 -6.42 -4.48
CA MET A 1 26.44 -5.36 -3.69
C MET A 1 25.94 -4.19 -4.52
N ALA A 2 26.74 -3.56 -5.40
CA ALA A 2 26.29 -2.42 -6.22
C ALA A 2 25.06 -2.70 -7.13
N ALA A 3 24.99 -3.89 -7.76
CA ALA A 3 23.83 -4.29 -8.56
C ALA A 3 22.57 -4.61 -7.73
N MET A 4 22.71 -4.86 -6.42
CA MET A 4 21.59 -5.06 -5.51
C MET A 4 21.03 -3.71 -5.04
N ALA A 5 21.92 -2.78 -4.64
CA ALA A 5 21.55 -1.40 -4.33
C ALA A 5 20.83 -0.73 -5.52
N GLY A 6 21.31 -0.92 -6.75
CA GLY A 6 20.65 -0.38 -7.95
C GLY A 6 19.35 -1.09 -8.34
N ARG A 7 19.03 -2.27 -7.79
CA ARG A 7 17.70 -2.91 -7.95
C ARG A 7 16.72 -2.39 -6.92
N GLU A 8 17.13 -2.26 -5.66
CA GLU A 8 16.32 -1.67 -4.59
C GLU A 8 15.87 -0.25 -4.95
N GLU A 9 16.79 0.59 -5.43
CA GLU A 9 16.50 1.98 -5.79
C GLU A 9 15.47 2.09 -6.94
N ARG A 10 15.61 1.24 -7.97
CA ARG A 10 14.62 1.15 -9.07
C ARG A 10 13.27 0.66 -8.59
N ALA A 11 13.27 -0.32 -7.67
CA ALA A 11 12.05 -0.85 -7.10
C ALA A 11 11.32 0.19 -6.23
N LEU A 12 12.05 0.97 -5.44
CA LEU A 12 11.51 2.09 -4.66
C LEU A 12 10.92 3.16 -5.57
N ALA A 13 11.59 3.51 -6.67
CA ALA A 13 11.08 4.48 -7.64
C ALA A 13 9.75 4.01 -8.27
N VAL A 14 9.57 2.71 -8.51
CA VAL A 14 8.28 2.14 -8.93
C VAL A 14 7.22 2.38 -7.87
N VAL A 15 7.49 2.03 -6.60
CA VAL A 15 6.53 2.23 -5.49
C VAL A 15 6.12 3.69 -5.37
N GLU A 16 7.08 4.62 -5.41
CA GLU A 16 6.84 6.06 -5.33
C GLU A 16 5.94 6.58 -6.46
N ARG A 17 6.13 6.05 -7.67
CA ARG A 17 5.29 6.39 -8.83
C ARG A 17 3.84 5.97 -8.65
N PHE A 18 3.56 4.91 -7.88
CA PHE A 18 2.20 4.41 -7.62
C PHE A 18 1.50 5.05 -6.41
N LEU A 19 2.21 5.82 -5.59
CA LEU A 19 1.62 6.57 -4.47
C LEU A 19 0.52 7.56 -4.92
N PRO A 20 0.73 8.45 -5.92
CA PRO A 20 -0.32 9.37 -6.36
C PRO A 20 -1.52 8.63 -6.98
N TRP A 21 -1.28 7.51 -7.68
CA TRP A 21 -2.35 6.68 -8.23
C TRP A 21 -3.22 6.06 -7.13
N SER A 22 -2.59 5.62 -6.04
CA SER A 22 -3.29 5.06 -4.88
C SER A 22 -4.05 6.12 -4.09
N ALA A 23 -3.46 7.30 -3.93
CA ALA A 23 -4.11 8.45 -3.32
C ALA A 23 -5.34 8.90 -4.13
N GLY A 24 -5.25 8.92 -5.46
CA GLY A 24 -6.35 9.28 -6.37
C GLY A 24 -7.45 8.22 -6.45
N ALA A 25 -7.10 6.93 -6.42
CA ALA A 25 -8.06 5.83 -6.44
C ALA A 25 -9.01 5.84 -5.23
N GLY A 26 -8.54 6.33 -4.08
CA GLY A 26 -9.34 6.45 -2.85
C GLY A 26 -10.36 7.60 -2.84
N ILE A 27 -10.39 8.45 -3.87
CA ILE A 27 -11.27 9.64 -3.94
C ILE A 27 -12.62 9.29 -4.59
N LEU A 28 -12.73 8.18 -5.31
CA LEU A 28 -13.93 7.85 -6.09
C LEU A 28 -15.00 7.20 -5.18
N PRO A 29 -16.13 7.87 -4.89
CA PRO A 29 -17.14 7.36 -3.97
C PRO A 29 -18.11 6.40 -4.70
N LEU A 30 -17.58 5.35 -5.32
CA LEU A 30 -18.37 4.31 -6.00
C LEU A 30 -18.21 2.97 -5.27
N PRO A 31 -19.22 2.52 -4.51
CA PRO A 31 -19.14 1.29 -3.73
C PRO A 31 -18.76 0.08 -4.60
N GLY A 32 -17.61 -0.52 -4.34
CA GLY A 32 -17.11 -1.73 -4.99
C GLY A 32 -16.19 -1.49 -6.19
N LEU A 33 -16.34 -0.37 -6.91
CA LEU A 33 -15.43 -0.01 -8.00
C LEU A 33 -14.11 0.57 -7.48
N ASP A 34 -14.19 1.33 -6.41
CA ASP A 34 -13.07 1.84 -5.60
C ASP A 34 -12.08 0.73 -5.22
N MET A 35 -12.57 -0.39 -4.71
CA MET A 35 -11.73 -1.53 -4.29
C MET A 35 -11.07 -2.25 -5.47
N ALA A 36 -11.79 -2.46 -6.58
CA ALA A 36 -11.22 -3.07 -7.77
C ALA A 36 -10.11 -2.21 -8.38
N LEU A 37 -10.30 -0.88 -8.39
CA LEU A 37 -9.32 0.07 -8.88
C LEU A 37 -8.06 0.08 -7.98
N ILE A 38 -8.24 0.14 -6.66
CA ILE A 38 -7.15 0.07 -5.68
C ILE A 38 -6.36 -1.23 -5.83
N ILE A 39 -7.04 -2.37 -5.93
CA ILE A 39 -6.38 -3.66 -6.14
C ILE A 39 -5.64 -3.67 -7.48
N GLY A 40 -6.22 -3.12 -8.55
CA GLY A 40 -5.56 -3.00 -9.85
C GLY A 40 -4.26 -2.19 -9.79
N VAL A 41 -4.27 -1.07 -9.06
CA VAL A 41 -3.08 -0.25 -8.80
C VAL A 41 -2.01 -1.05 -8.07
N GLN A 42 -2.37 -1.78 -7.00
CA GLN A 42 -1.43 -2.63 -6.27
C GLN A 42 -0.87 -3.75 -7.17
N LEU A 43 -1.70 -4.42 -7.96
CA LEU A 43 -1.27 -5.51 -8.84
C LEU A 43 -0.29 -5.02 -9.91
N ARG A 44 -0.53 -3.85 -10.48
CA ARG A 44 0.38 -3.24 -11.47
C ARG A 44 1.74 -2.91 -10.85
N MET A 45 1.74 -2.33 -9.64
CA MET A 45 2.98 -2.08 -8.89
C MET A 45 3.74 -3.38 -8.61
N LEU A 46 3.05 -4.42 -8.13
CA LEU A 46 3.66 -5.72 -7.83
C LEU A 46 4.21 -6.42 -9.08
N ALA A 47 3.55 -6.27 -10.23
CA ALA A 47 4.04 -6.81 -11.50
C ALA A 47 5.36 -6.16 -11.92
N GLU A 48 5.47 -4.83 -11.84
CA GLU A 48 6.71 -4.11 -12.17
C GLU A 48 7.85 -4.42 -11.19
N LEU A 49 7.53 -4.59 -9.89
CA LEU A 49 8.52 -5.09 -8.93
C LEU A 49 9.01 -6.49 -9.31
N ALA A 50 8.10 -7.39 -9.68
CA ALA A 50 8.46 -8.75 -10.08
C ALA A 50 9.39 -8.76 -11.30
N GLU A 51 9.16 -7.88 -12.28
CA GLU A 51 10.04 -7.70 -13.44
C GLU A 51 11.46 -7.26 -13.04
N ILE A 52 11.60 -6.30 -12.11
CA ILE A 52 12.90 -5.83 -11.60
C ILE A 52 13.69 -6.95 -10.93
N TYR A 53 13.00 -7.84 -10.21
CA TYR A 53 13.61 -8.94 -9.48
C TYR A 53 13.68 -10.25 -10.27
N GLY A 54 13.14 -10.30 -11.50
CA GLY A 54 13.11 -11.51 -12.33
C GLY A 54 12.19 -12.61 -11.79
N VAL A 55 11.18 -12.24 -10.99
CA VAL A 55 10.22 -13.17 -10.39
C VAL A 55 9.01 -13.32 -11.32
N PRO A 56 8.55 -14.54 -11.63
CA PRO A 56 7.35 -14.72 -12.45
C PRO A 56 6.11 -14.18 -11.72
N PHE A 57 5.42 -13.22 -12.35
CA PHE A 57 4.21 -12.65 -11.79
C PHE A 57 3.08 -13.68 -11.71
N LYS A 58 2.41 -13.74 -10.55
CA LYS A 58 1.28 -14.64 -10.29
C LYS A 58 0.10 -13.81 -9.81
N GLU A 59 -0.79 -13.44 -10.73
CA GLU A 59 -1.87 -12.50 -10.47
C GLU A 59 -2.77 -12.91 -9.29
N GLN A 60 -3.21 -14.17 -9.23
CA GLN A 60 -4.09 -14.65 -8.16
C GLN A 60 -3.40 -14.61 -6.78
N ALA A 61 -2.10 -14.95 -6.73
CA ALA A 61 -1.33 -14.89 -5.49
C ALA A 61 -1.09 -13.43 -5.06
N ALA A 62 -0.67 -12.58 -6.00
CA ALA A 62 -0.50 -11.16 -5.78
C ALA A 62 -1.80 -10.50 -5.29
N LYS A 63 -2.94 -10.86 -5.89
CA LYS A 63 -4.27 -10.36 -5.52
C LYS A 63 -4.68 -10.79 -4.12
N SER A 64 -4.47 -12.06 -3.79
CA SER A 64 -4.76 -12.60 -2.46
C SER A 64 -3.95 -11.89 -1.37
N VAL A 65 -2.65 -11.71 -1.61
CA VAL A 65 -1.75 -11.04 -0.67
C VAL A 65 -2.12 -9.56 -0.53
N ALA A 66 -2.29 -8.85 -1.63
CA ALA A 66 -2.67 -7.44 -1.62
C ALA A 66 -4.02 -7.25 -0.90
N ALA A 67 -5.02 -8.09 -1.18
CA ALA A 67 -6.31 -8.05 -0.49
C ALA A 67 -6.16 -8.29 1.03
N THR A 68 -5.33 -9.26 1.44
CA THR A 68 -5.12 -9.58 2.86
C THR A 68 -4.44 -8.43 3.62
N LEU A 69 -3.39 -7.83 3.04
CA LEU A 69 -2.67 -6.72 3.66
C LEU A 69 -3.51 -5.44 3.65
N MET A 70 -4.22 -5.15 2.55
CA MET A 70 -5.15 -4.02 2.49
C MET A 70 -6.33 -4.17 3.46
N ALA A 71 -6.85 -5.39 3.66
CA ALA A 71 -7.86 -5.65 4.68
C ALA A 71 -7.36 -5.32 6.10
N THR A 72 -6.05 -5.50 6.35
CA THR A 72 -5.44 -5.07 7.62
C THR A 72 -5.50 -3.55 7.79
N LEU A 73 -5.34 -2.77 6.72
CA LEU A 73 -5.49 -1.31 6.78
C LEU A 73 -6.93 -0.89 7.08
N VAL A 74 -7.91 -1.57 6.49
CA VAL A 74 -9.33 -1.33 6.79
C VAL A 74 -9.60 -1.55 8.28
N GLN A 75 -9.07 -2.61 8.88
CA GLN A 75 -9.21 -2.83 10.33
C GLN A 75 -8.55 -1.71 11.15
N ILE A 76 -7.37 -1.25 10.75
CA ILE A 76 -6.63 -0.17 11.43
C ILE A 76 -7.39 1.16 11.33
N THR A 77 -7.94 1.51 10.17
CA THR A 77 -8.70 2.75 9.97
C THR A 77 -10.02 2.74 10.72
N LEU A 78 -10.72 1.60 10.74
CA LEU A 78 -11.95 1.44 11.52
C LEU A 78 -11.68 1.52 13.03
N ALA A 79 -10.62 0.85 13.51
CA ALA A 79 -10.21 0.88 14.92
C ALA A 79 -9.71 2.26 15.37
N GLY A 80 -9.16 3.07 14.45
CA GLY A 80 -8.68 4.43 14.71
C GLY A 80 -9.78 5.49 14.87
N GLY A 81 -11.06 5.11 14.93
CA GLY A 81 -12.18 6.03 15.19
C GLY A 81 -12.67 6.83 13.97
N ILE A 82 -12.05 6.67 12.80
CA ILE A 82 -12.50 7.30 11.54
C ILE A 82 -13.93 6.86 11.20
N ALA A 83 -14.26 5.59 11.45
CA ALA A 83 -15.61 5.05 11.29
C ALA A 83 -16.65 5.77 12.18
N PHE A 84 -16.23 6.18 13.38
CA PHE A 84 -17.08 6.90 14.33
C PHE A 84 -17.29 8.34 13.86
N ALA A 85 -16.23 9.02 13.39
CA ALA A 85 -16.31 10.37 12.83
C ALA A 85 -17.21 10.46 11.58
N LEU A 86 -17.13 9.46 10.67
CA LEU A 86 -17.99 9.35 9.49
C LEU A 86 -19.47 9.14 9.84
N ARG A 87 -19.77 8.48 10.98
CA ARG A 87 -21.12 8.11 11.39
C ARG A 87 -21.86 9.22 12.16
N PHE A 88 -21.15 10.10 12.86
CA PHE A 88 -21.76 11.15 13.70
C PHE A 88 -21.76 12.55 13.08
N ALA A 89 -20.92 12.81 12.07
CA ALA A 89 -20.95 14.09 11.37
C ALA A 89 -20.64 13.86 9.88
N PRO A 90 -21.62 13.52 9.04
CA PRO A 90 -21.39 13.21 7.62
C PRO A 90 -20.62 14.31 6.87
N VAL A 91 -20.86 15.59 7.21
CA VAL A 91 -20.19 16.73 6.57
C VAL A 91 -18.75 16.92 7.08
N LEU A 92 -18.50 16.80 8.38
CA LEU A 92 -17.15 16.93 8.95
C LEU A 92 -16.30 15.66 8.72
N GLY A 93 -16.94 14.50 8.74
CA GLY A 93 -16.36 13.21 8.40
C GLY A 93 -15.96 13.11 6.93
N TYR A 94 -16.70 13.77 6.02
CA TYR A 94 -16.30 13.88 4.62
C TYR A 94 -15.02 14.72 4.45
N LEU A 95 -14.92 15.86 5.15
CA LEU A 95 -13.72 16.71 5.11
C LEU A 95 -12.49 16.02 5.74
N PHE A 96 -12.67 15.32 6.87
CA PHE A 96 -11.61 14.50 7.45
C PHE A 96 -11.22 13.32 6.55
N GLY A 97 -12.21 12.69 5.91
CA GLY A 97 -12.00 11.59 4.97
C GLY A 97 -11.13 12.00 3.78
N ILE A 98 -11.36 13.19 3.20
CA ILE A 98 -10.59 13.69 2.05
C ILE A 98 -9.12 13.96 2.40
N ALA A 99 -8.78 14.33 3.64
CA ALA A 99 -7.39 14.55 4.03
C ALA A 99 -6.68 13.26 4.47
N VAL A 100 -7.38 12.40 5.22
CA VAL A 100 -6.78 11.23 5.87
C VAL A 100 -6.75 10.02 4.95
N LEU A 101 -7.78 9.78 4.14
CA LEU A 101 -7.87 8.59 3.29
C LEU A 101 -6.79 8.53 2.20
N PRO A 102 -6.46 9.63 1.47
CA PRO A 102 -5.38 9.59 0.49
C PRO A 102 -4.01 9.31 1.13
N ALA A 103 -3.76 9.88 2.32
CA ALA A 103 -2.52 9.64 3.06
C ALA A 103 -2.42 8.18 3.54
N VAL A 104 -3.52 7.61 4.04
CA VAL A 104 -3.60 6.20 4.42
C VAL A 104 -3.42 5.28 3.21
N ALA A 105 -4.07 5.59 2.09
CA ALA A 105 -3.94 4.81 0.86
C ALA A 105 -2.49 4.83 0.34
N ALA A 106 -1.86 6.01 0.28
CA ALA A 106 -0.47 6.14 -0.12
C ALA A 106 0.48 5.41 0.86
N ALA A 107 0.30 5.57 2.18
CA ALA A 107 1.11 4.87 3.18
C ALA A 107 0.95 3.35 3.08
N GLY A 108 -0.27 2.87 2.80
CA GLY A 108 -0.57 1.46 2.56
C GLY A 108 0.17 0.89 1.35
N THR A 109 0.13 1.61 0.23
CA THR A 109 0.85 1.25 -1.00
C THR A 109 2.36 1.24 -0.78
N PHE A 110 2.90 2.24 -0.08
CA PHE A 110 4.32 2.28 0.27
C PHE A 110 4.74 1.07 1.10
N ALA A 111 3.97 0.77 2.15
CA ALA A 111 4.23 -0.37 3.03
C ALA A 111 4.17 -1.71 2.27
N LEU A 112 3.17 -1.88 1.39
CA LEU A 112 3.05 -3.07 0.56
C LEU A 112 4.28 -3.23 -0.35
N GLY A 113 4.68 -2.14 -1.01
CA GLY A 113 5.86 -2.10 -1.86
C GLY A 113 7.13 -2.50 -1.10
N LYS A 114 7.40 -1.89 0.05
CA LYS A 114 8.60 -2.21 0.88
C LYS A 114 8.64 -3.67 1.31
N VAL A 115 7.52 -4.24 1.75
CA VAL A 115 7.47 -5.65 2.17
C VAL A 115 7.80 -6.58 0.99
N PHE A 116 7.28 -6.30 -0.20
CA PHE A 116 7.58 -7.10 -1.40
C PHE A 116 9.00 -6.92 -1.91
N ILE A 117 9.55 -5.70 -1.86
CA ILE A 117 10.96 -5.43 -2.15
C ILE A 117 11.86 -6.30 -1.27
N THR A 118 11.64 -6.26 0.06
CA THR A 118 12.41 -7.08 1.00
C THR A 118 12.23 -8.57 0.76
N HIS A 119 11.00 -9.02 0.45
CA HIS A 119 10.73 -10.43 0.14
C HIS A 119 11.44 -10.92 -1.13
N PHE A 120 11.43 -10.13 -2.19
CA PHE A 120 12.12 -10.47 -3.44
C PHE A 120 13.64 -10.38 -3.31
N GLU A 121 14.15 -9.47 -2.49
CA GLU A 121 15.58 -9.40 -2.17
C GLU A 121 16.07 -10.60 -1.38
N ALA A 122 15.22 -11.17 -0.52
CA ALA A 122 15.48 -12.43 0.15
C ALA A 122 15.38 -13.65 -0.79
N GLY A 123 15.06 -13.45 -2.07
CA GLY A 123 14.90 -14.50 -3.08
C GLY A 123 13.52 -15.15 -3.08
N GLY A 124 12.55 -14.60 -2.35
CA GLY A 124 11.20 -15.15 -2.27
C GLY A 124 10.38 -14.90 -3.54
N THR A 125 9.31 -15.66 -3.70
CA THR A 125 8.35 -15.50 -4.80
C THR A 125 6.93 -15.20 -4.28
N PHE A 126 5.99 -14.88 -5.17
CA PHE A 126 4.59 -14.69 -4.78
C PHE A 126 3.95 -15.92 -4.12
N LEU A 127 4.42 -17.13 -4.42
CA LEU A 127 3.88 -18.38 -3.87
C LEU A 127 4.37 -18.64 -2.44
N GLU A 128 5.52 -18.09 -2.09
CA GLU A 128 6.14 -18.24 -0.76
C GLU A 128 5.79 -17.07 0.17
N PHE A 129 5.06 -16.08 -0.35
CA PHE A 129 4.67 -14.92 0.42
C PHE A 129 3.57 -15.28 1.41
N ASP A 130 3.90 -15.21 2.69
CA ASP A 130 2.93 -15.43 3.78
C ASP A 130 2.50 -14.07 4.37
N PRO A 131 1.30 -13.57 4.03
CA PRO A 131 0.82 -12.28 4.50
C PRO A 131 0.61 -12.23 6.02
N GLN A 132 0.44 -13.38 6.70
CA GLN A 132 0.30 -13.41 8.16
C GLN A 132 1.62 -13.15 8.85
N LYS A 133 2.73 -13.69 8.32
CA LYS A 133 4.07 -13.52 8.89
C LYS A 133 4.63 -12.11 8.74
N VAL A 134 4.28 -11.44 7.65
CA VAL A 134 4.78 -10.08 7.35
C VAL A 134 3.85 -8.97 7.83
N ARG A 135 2.70 -9.31 8.42
CA ARG A 135 1.69 -8.34 8.86
C ARG A 135 2.25 -7.28 9.81
N ASP A 136 3.11 -7.69 10.74
CA ASP A 136 3.68 -6.76 11.72
C ASP A 136 4.73 -5.84 11.08
N HIS A 137 5.51 -6.36 10.12
CA HIS A 137 6.42 -5.55 9.31
C HIS A 137 5.64 -4.57 8.43
N PHE A 138 4.58 -5.02 7.77
CA PHE A 138 3.67 -4.17 7.00
C PHE A 138 3.07 -3.04 7.85
N ARG A 139 2.61 -3.34 9.07
CA ARG A 139 2.13 -2.32 10.01
C ARG A 139 3.22 -1.32 10.40
N ALA A 140 4.44 -1.79 10.64
CA ALA A 140 5.56 -0.92 10.98
C ALA A 140 5.91 0.03 9.81
N GLU A 141 5.97 -0.48 8.58
CA GLU A 141 6.22 0.35 7.39
C GLU A 141 5.07 1.33 7.12
N PHE A 142 3.82 0.91 7.33
CA PHE A 142 2.64 1.78 7.23
C PHE A 142 2.72 2.93 8.23
N GLU A 143 3.03 2.65 9.50
CA GLU A 143 3.16 3.67 10.53
C GLU A 143 4.32 4.64 10.26
N LYS A 144 5.45 4.13 9.76
CA LYS A 144 6.58 4.97 9.33
C LYS A 144 6.17 5.89 8.19
N ALA A 145 5.52 5.37 7.15
CA ALA A 145 5.07 6.13 6.00
C ALA A 145 4.03 7.19 6.40
N ARG A 146 3.07 6.83 7.26
CA ARG A 146 2.04 7.73 7.78
C ARG A 146 2.63 8.87 8.61
N LYS A 147 3.62 8.60 9.47
CA LYS A 147 4.30 9.63 10.28
C LYS A 147 5.24 10.49 9.42
N GLY A 148 5.89 9.90 8.43
CA GLY A 148 6.77 10.58 7.48
C GLY A 148 6.02 11.51 6.51
N SER A 149 4.75 11.24 6.19
CA SER A 149 3.93 12.15 5.37
C SER A 149 3.54 13.43 6.12
N ASN A 150 3.56 13.43 7.45
CA ASN A 150 3.28 14.60 8.28
C ASN A 150 4.51 15.54 8.48
N GLY A 151 5.66 15.19 7.90
CA GLY A 151 6.93 15.93 8.04
C GLY A 151 7.46 16.60 6.77
N ARG A 152 6.78 16.47 5.62
CA ARG A 152 7.29 16.94 4.31
C ARG A 152 6.71 18.28 3.84
N THR A 153 6.35 19.17 4.77
CA THR A 153 5.91 20.56 4.49
C THR A 153 6.92 21.63 4.91
N ARG A 154 8.19 21.30 5.13
CA ARG A 154 9.24 22.33 5.27
C ARG A 154 10.53 21.90 4.58
N ALA A 155 10.64 22.29 3.32
CA ALA A 155 11.89 22.68 2.66
C ALA A 155 11.55 23.84 1.74
#